data_AF-M5K0U3-F1
#
_entry.id   AF-M5K0U3-F1
#
_cell.length_a   1.000
_cell.length_b   1.000
_cell.length_c   1.000
_cell.angle_alpha   90.00
_cell.angle_beta   90.00
_cell.angle_gamma   90.00
#
_symmetry.space_group_name_H-M   'P 1'
#
loop_
_entity.id
_entity.type
_entity.pdbx_description
1 polymer ?
#
loop_
_entity_poly.entity_id
_entity_poly.type
_entity_poly.pdbx_seq_one_letter_code
_entity_poly.pdbx_strand_id
1 'polypeptide(L)'
;MYISGQVPRVDGVDCYLGLVGSTMNVEEAYQAARVCALNLLARAAAALDGDLDRISACLQLRGFVNAVPDFKDHPAVIDGASDLLIAVLGEKGHHARTALGAGSLPRGFAVEVDAIFEVQP
;
A
#
# COMPACT_ATOMS: atom_id res chain seq x y z
N MET A 1 1.45 -10.05 -12.74
CA MET A 1 1.66 -10.53 -11.35
C MET A 1 0.63 -9.88 -10.43
N TYR A 2 -0.07 -10.69 -9.63
CA TYR A 2 -1.06 -10.22 -8.66
C TYR A 2 -0.47 -10.41 -7.26
N ILE A 3 -0.38 -9.33 -6.47
CA ILE A 3 0.09 -9.42 -5.08
C ILE A 3 -1.10 -9.23 -4.16
N SER A 4 -1.27 -10.16 -3.21
CA SER A 4 -2.29 -10.08 -2.18
C SER A 4 -2.15 -8.81 -1.34
N GLY A 5 -3.21 -8.45 -0.60
CA GLY A 5 -3.19 -7.31 0.32
C GLY A 5 -2.01 -7.38 1.29
N GLN A 6 -1.27 -6.28 1.35
CA GLN A 6 -0.15 -6.08 2.24
C GLN A 6 -0.54 -5.07 3.31
N VAL A 7 -0.14 -5.41 4.54
CA VAL A 7 -0.39 -4.65 5.76
C VAL A 7 0.92 -4.06 6.29
N PRO A 8 0.89 -3.02 7.13
CA PRO A 8 2.09 -2.34 7.58
C PRO A 8 2.79 -3.14 8.69
N ARG A 9 3.53 -4.17 8.28
CA ARG A 9 4.41 -4.96 9.16
C ARG A 9 5.87 -4.66 8.86
N VAL A 10 6.68 -4.52 9.90
CA VAL A 10 8.13 -4.31 9.83
C VAL A 10 8.80 -5.38 10.68
N ASP A 11 9.75 -6.12 10.11
CA ASP A 11 10.47 -7.21 10.80
C ASP A 11 9.55 -8.24 11.49
N GLY A 12 8.42 -8.53 10.85
CA GLY A 12 7.41 -9.45 11.39
C GLY A 12 6.57 -8.89 12.53
N VAL A 13 6.78 -7.64 12.93
CA VAL A 13 5.98 -6.94 13.94
C VAL A 13 4.85 -6.17 13.26
N ASP A 14 3.67 -6.21 13.85
CA ASP A 14 2.54 -5.39 13.39
C ASP A 14 2.76 -3.93 13.81
N CYS A 15 2.66 -3.03 12.84
CA CYS A 15 2.74 -1.59 13.08
C CYS A 15 1.42 -0.93 12.64
N TYR A 16 1.19 0.31 13.06
CA TYR A 16 0.06 1.13 12.61
C TYR A 16 -1.31 0.44 12.80
N LEU A 17 -1.60 0.03 14.03
CA LEU A 17 -2.90 -0.51 14.43
C LEU A 17 -3.78 0.64 14.92
N GLY A 18 -4.98 0.78 14.36
CA GLY A 18 -5.88 1.87 14.73
C GLY A 18 -6.89 2.26 13.67
N LEU A 19 -7.60 3.36 13.96
CA LEU A 19 -8.68 3.90 13.15
C LEU A 19 -8.32 5.34 12.74
N VAL A 20 -8.21 5.57 11.43
CA VAL A 20 -7.88 6.88 10.87
C VAL A 20 -9.02 7.87 11.10
N GLY A 21 -8.66 9.08 11.55
CA GLY A 21 -9.62 10.10 12.00
C GLY A 21 -10.09 9.91 13.45
N SER A 22 -9.57 8.92 14.17
CA SER A 22 -9.85 8.70 15.60
C SER A 22 -8.57 8.51 16.40
N THR A 23 -7.94 7.33 16.33
CA THR A 23 -6.69 7.02 17.05
C THR A 23 -5.45 7.23 16.22
N MET A 24 -5.61 7.57 14.94
CA MET A 24 -4.54 7.81 13.99
C MET A 24 -4.89 8.98 13.08
N ASN A 25 -3.92 9.86 12.84
CA ASN A 25 -4.08 10.98 11.91
C ASN A 25 -3.69 10.58 10.47
N VAL A 26 -3.89 11.49 9.52
CA VAL A 26 -3.62 11.23 8.08
C VAL A 26 -2.14 11.01 7.81
N GLU A 27 -1.24 11.73 8.48
CA GLU A 27 0.21 11.62 8.29
C GLU A 27 0.74 10.27 8.77
N GLU A 28 0.28 9.81 9.93
CA GLU A 28 0.60 8.48 10.45
C GLU A 28 0.07 7.37 9.52
N ALA A 29 -1.15 7.53 9.01
CA ALA A 29 -1.75 6.59 8.07
C ALA A 29 -1.04 6.60 6.70
N TYR A 30 -0.54 7.75 6.25
CA TYR A 30 0.32 7.86 5.07
C TYR A 30 1.58 7.01 5.25
N GLN A 31 2.23 7.07 6.42
CA GLN A 31 3.37 6.20 6.72
C GLN A 31 2.98 4.72 6.75
N ALA A 32 1.79 4.39 7.27
CA ALA A 32 1.25 3.03 7.20
C ALA A 32 1.12 2.55 5.74
N ALA A 33 0.52 3.36 4.87
CA ALA A 33 0.40 3.05 3.44
C ALA A 33 1.77 2.87 2.76
N ARG A 34 2.75 3.70 3.13
CA ARG A 34 4.14 3.58 2.66
C ARG A 34 4.76 2.24 3.06
N VAL A 35 4.55 1.77 4.29
CA VAL A 35 5.02 0.43 4.72
C VAL A 35 4.29 -0.68 3.94
N CYS A 36 2.99 -0.54 3.68
CA CYS A 36 2.27 -1.50 2.81
C CYS A 36 2.90 -1.61 1.42
N ALA A 37 3.24 -0.47 0.80
CA ALA A 37 3.91 -0.44 -0.50
C ALA A 37 5.33 -1.03 -0.46
N LEU A 38 6.08 -0.82 0.64
CA LEU A 38 7.36 -1.47 0.83
C LEU A 38 7.20 -2.99 0.89
N ASN A 39 6.18 -3.47 1.59
CA ASN A 39 5.87 -4.90 1.66
C ASN A 39 5.42 -5.46 0.31
N LEU A 40 4.67 -4.69 -0.50
CA LEU A 40 4.34 -5.04 -1.89
C LEU A 40 5.61 -5.25 -2.72
N LEU A 41 6.54 -4.30 -2.68
CA LEU A 41 7.82 -4.39 -3.38
C LEU A 41 8.66 -5.58 -2.87
N ALA A 42 8.65 -5.86 -1.58
CA ALA A 42 9.35 -7.01 -1.02
C ALA A 42 8.75 -8.35 -1.50
N ARG A 43 7.42 -8.44 -1.65
CA ARG A 43 6.76 -9.62 -2.25
C ARG A 43 7.06 -9.74 -3.74
N ALA A 44 7.06 -8.61 -4.46
CA ALA A 44 7.42 -8.57 -5.87
C ALA A 44 8.87 -9.05 -6.08
N ALA A 45 9.82 -8.50 -5.31
CA ALA A 45 11.22 -8.90 -5.36
C ALA A 45 11.39 -10.40 -5.08
N ALA A 46 10.73 -10.93 -4.03
CA ALA A 46 10.79 -12.35 -3.72
C ALA A 46 10.24 -13.23 -4.86
N ALA A 47 9.22 -12.77 -5.59
CA ALA A 47 8.64 -13.48 -6.74
C ALA A 47 9.47 -13.36 -8.02
N LEU A 48 10.38 -12.39 -8.08
CA LEU A 48 11.23 -12.08 -9.24
C LEU A 48 12.72 -12.36 -8.97
N ASP A 49 13.02 -13.20 -7.98
CA ASP A 49 14.39 -13.58 -7.59
C ASP A 49 15.29 -12.37 -7.26
N GLY A 50 14.68 -11.31 -6.74
CA GLY A 50 15.33 -10.04 -6.37
C GLY A 50 15.38 -9.01 -7.50
N ASP A 51 14.99 -9.36 -8.73
CA ASP A 51 15.08 -8.48 -9.89
C ASP A 51 13.79 -7.68 -10.11
N LEU A 52 13.71 -6.49 -9.51
CA LEU A 52 12.59 -5.58 -9.70
C LEU A 52 12.58 -4.89 -11.09
N ASP A 53 13.66 -4.94 -11.86
CA ASP A 53 13.70 -4.32 -13.19
C ASP A 53 12.78 -5.04 -14.19
N ARG A 54 12.46 -6.31 -13.90
CA ARG A 54 11.46 -7.10 -14.63
C ARG A 54 10.04 -6.56 -14.51
N ILE A 55 9.74 -5.70 -13.53
CA ILE A 55 8.47 -4.98 -13.51
C ILE A 55 8.49 -3.97 -14.67
N SER A 56 7.51 -4.07 -15.57
CA SER A 56 7.32 -3.10 -16.67
C SER A 56 6.36 -1.98 -16.29
N ALA A 57 5.34 -2.26 -15.48
CA ALA A 57 4.39 -1.27 -14.99
C ALA A 57 3.67 -1.71 -13.72
N CYS A 58 3.32 -0.76 -12.86
CA CYS A 58 2.27 -0.93 -11.85
C CYS A 58 0.92 -0.62 -12.50
N LEU A 59 0.13 -1.65 -12.81
CA LEU A 59 -1.14 -1.46 -13.52
C LEU A 59 -2.22 -0.88 -12.61
N GLN A 60 -2.29 -1.39 -11.37
CA GLN A 60 -3.33 -1.02 -10.42
C GLN A 60 -2.83 -1.07 -8.99
N LEU A 61 -3.20 -0.06 -8.21
CA LEU A 61 -3.04 -0.01 -6.75
C LEU A 61 -4.42 0.15 -6.09
N ARG A 62 -4.77 -0.73 -5.15
CA ARG A 62 -5.98 -0.58 -4.35
C ARG A 62 -5.61 -0.39 -2.89
N GLY A 63 -6.04 0.73 -2.32
CA GLY A 63 -5.81 1.07 -0.94
C GLY A 63 -7.12 1.04 -0.14
N PHE A 64 -7.07 0.34 0.98
CA PHE A 64 -8.13 0.22 1.96
C PHE A 64 -7.68 0.92 3.24
N VAL A 65 -8.45 1.88 3.74
CA VAL A 65 -8.12 2.63 4.97
C VAL A 65 -9.17 2.32 6.02
N ASN A 66 -8.76 1.78 7.16
CA ASN A 66 -9.63 1.62 8.32
C ASN A 66 -9.88 3.00 8.94
N ALA A 67 -11.02 3.61 8.64
CA ALA A 67 -11.31 5.00 8.98
C ALA A 67 -12.71 5.17 9.58
N VAL A 68 -12.91 6.29 10.29
CA VAL A 68 -14.25 6.68 10.76
C VAL A 68 -15.21 6.88 9.57
N PRO A 69 -16.53 6.64 9.73
CA PRO A 69 -17.48 6.63 8.60
C PRO A 69 -17.54 7.91 7.75
N ASP A 70 -17.18 9.05 8.31
CA ASP A 70 -17.21 10.37 7.68
C ASP A 70 -15.83 10.88 7.21
N PHE A 71 -14.79 10.06 7.33
CA PHE A 71 -13.45 10.38 6.83
C PHE A 71 -13.47 10.56 5.31
N LYS A 72 -12.72 11.54 4.78
CA LYS A 72 -12.72 11.89 3.35
C LYS A 72 -11.34 11.89 2.71
N ASP A 73 -10.29 11.89 3.51
CA ASP A 73 -8.91 12.05 3.04
C ASP A 73 -8.24 10.70 2.73
N HIS A 74 -9.02 9.70 2.33
CA HIS A 74 -8.51 8.40 1.88
C HIS A 74 -7.43 8.52 0.78
N PRO A 75 -7.59 9.40 -0.24
CA PRO A 75 -6.54 9.59 -1.23
C PRO A 75 -5.21 10.05 -0.63
N ALA A 76 -5.26 10.99 0.33
CA ALA A 76 -4.07 11.51 1.00
C ALA A 76 -3.34 10.43 1.82
N VAL A 77 -4.07 9.46 2.38
CA VAL A 77 -3.46 8.30 3.04
C VAL A 77 -2.76 7.40 2.02
N ILE A 78 -3.44 7.06 0.92
CA ILE A 78 -2.90 6.12 -0.09
C ILE A 78 -1.78 6.76 -0.94
N ASP A 79 -1.67 8.09 -0.96
CA ASP A 79 -0.50 8.77 -1.53
C ASP A 79 0.82 8.24 -0.95
N GLY A 80 0.85 7.80 0.32
CA GLY A 80 2.07 7.21 0.90
C GLY A 80 2.53 5.92 0.22
N ALA A 81 1.58 5.11 -0.27
CA ALA A 81 1.89 3.95 -1.09
C ALA A 81 2.29 4.37 -2.51
N SER A 82 1.54 5.30 -3.11
CA SER A 82 1.78 5.76 -4.48
C SER A 82 3.14 6.43 -4.64
N ASP A 83 3.50 7.34 -3.73
CA ASP A 83 4.75 8.08 -3.74
C ASP A 83 5.96 7.15 -3.61
N LEU A 84 5.86 6.09 -2.78
CA LEU A 84 6.93 5.12 -2.68
C LEU A 84 7.11 4.32 -3.97
N LEU A 85 6.02 3.85 -4.58
CA LEU A 85 6.09 3.09 -5.83
C LEU A 85 6.70 3.93 -6.95
N ILE A 86 6.31 5.20 -7.07
CA ILE A 86 6.88 6.14 -8.05
C ILE A 86 8.36 6.41 -7.73
N ALA A 87 8.71 6.64 -6.46
CA ALA A 87 10.09 6.91 -6.06
C ALA A 87 11.03 5.72 -6.35
N VAL A 88 10.55 4.48 -6.23
CA VAL A 88 11.37 3.27 -6.44
C VAL A 88 11.37 2.82 -7.90
N LEU A 89 10.22 2.85 -8.58
CA LEU A 89 10.06 2.29 -9.93
C LEU A 89 10.11 3.35 -11.04
N GLY A 90 10.20 4.64 -10.69
CA GLY A 90 10.17 5.75 -11.64
C GLY A 90 8.86 5.78 -12.43
N GLU A 91 8.96 5.99 -13.75
CA GLU A 91 7.81 6.04 -14.66
C GLU A 91 6.92 4.78 -14.57
N LYS A 92 7.54 3.61 -14.35
CA LYS A 92 6.84 2.33 -14.20
C LYS A 92 5.98 2.26 -12.93
N GLY A 93 6.24 3.15 -11.97
CA GLY A 93 5.52 3.26 -10.72
C GLY A 93 4.21 4.03 -10.82
N HIS A 94 3.93 4.73 -11.93
CA HIS A 94 2.61 5.34 -12.15
C HIS A 94 1.54 4.26 -12.41
N HIS A 95 0.36 4.43 -11.81
CA HIS A 95 -0.67 3.40 -11.75
C HIS A 95 -2.09 3.97 -11.74
N ALA A 96 -3.05 3.16 -12.18
CA ALA A 96 -4.46 3.38 -11.84
C ALA A 96 -4.66 3.12 -10.34
N ARG A 97 -5.57 3.87 -9.69
CA ARG A 97 -5.74 3.81 -8.24
C ARG A 97 -7.19 3.82 -7.80
N THR A 98 -7.48 3.03 -6.76
CA THR A 98 -8.66 3.17 -5.90
C THR A 98 -8.22 3.38 -4.46
N ALA A 99 -8.81 4.39 -3.79
CA ALA A 99 -8.62 4.63 -2.36
C ALA A 99 -9.99 4.68 -1.68
N LEU A 100 -10.25 3.76 -0.74
CA LEU A 100 -11.57 3.59 -0.13
C LEU A 100 -11.50 3.34 1.38
N GLY A 101 -12.58 3.70 2.07
CA GLY A 101 -12.76 3.41 3.48
C GLY A 101 -13.18 1.97 3.69
N ALA A 102 -12.51 1.31 4.64
CA ALA A 102 -12.89 0.01 5.18
C ALA A 102 -13.57 0.20 6.53
N GLY A 103 -14.58 -0.63 6.83
CA GLY A 103 -15.21 -0.64 8.16
C GLY A 103 -14.35 -1.31 9.24
N SER A 104 -13.42 -2.16 8.83
CA SER A 104 -12.34 -2.72 9.63
C SER A 104 -11.33 -3.40 8.69
N LEU A 105 -10.12 -3.64 9.19
CA LEU A 105 -9.08 -4.40 8.49
C LEU A 105 -8.55 -5.54 9.37
N PRO A 106 -7.93 -6.59 8.78
CA PRO A 106 -7.39 -7.71 9.53
C PRO A 106 -6.51 -7.25 10.69
N ARG A 107 -6.67 -7.85 11.87
CA ARG A 107 -5.88 -7.57 13.09
C ARG A 107 -5.93 -6.09 13.56
N GLY A 108 -6.78 -5.24 12.97
CA GLY A 108 -6.91 -3.83 13.34
C GLY A 108 -5.93 -2.88 12.67
N PHE A 109 -5.31 -3.27 11.55
CA PHE A 109 -4.43 -2.37 10.79
C PHE A 109 -5.16 -1.11 10.31
N ALA A 110 -4.42 0.00 10.22
CA ALA A 110 -4.94 1.26 9.70
C ALA A 110 -5.07 1.25 8.17
N VAL A 111 -4.20 0.53 7.46
CA VAL A 111 -4.15 0.49 6.00
C VAL A 111 -3.84 -0.91 5.50
N GLU A 112 -4.45 -1.29 4.38
CA GLU A 112 -4.08 -2.46 3.59
C GLU A 112 -4.00 -2.05 2.12
N VAL A 113 -2.98 -2.54 1.39
CA VAL A 113 -2.79 -2.19 -0.03
C VAL A 113 -2.49 -3.45 -0.83
N ASP A 114 -3.18 -3.62 -1.95
CA ASP A 114 -2.85 -4.64 -2.96
C ASP A 114 -2.45 -4.00 -4.29
N ALA A 115 -1.75 -4.77 -5.13
CA ALA A 115 -1.30 -4.29 -6.43
C ALA A 115 -1.27 -5.37 -7.51
N ILE A 116 -1.39 -4.89 -8.75
CA ILE A 116 -1.19 -5.69 -9.96
C ILE A 116 0.00 -5.08 -10.72
N PHE A 117 1.03 -5.89 -10.95
CA PHE A 117 2.21 -5.52 -11.72
C PHE A 117 2.23 -6.23 -13.06
N GLU A 118 2.53 -5.53 -14.13
CA GLU A 118 2.99 -6.12 -15.38
C GLU A 118 4.48 -6.49 -15.22
N VAL A 119 4.84 -7.68 -15.71
CA VAL A 119 6.19 -8.24 -15.56
C VAL A 119 6.66 -8.79 -16.90
N GLN A 120 7.90 -8.51 -17.25
CA GLN A 120 8.55 -9.05 -18.43
C GLN A 120 8.92 -10.54 -18.24
N PRO A 121 8.89 -11.35 -19.32
CA PRO A 121 9.28 -12.76 -19.28
C PRO A 121 10.64 -12.99 -18.62
#